data_AF-A0A4Q4V2T4-F1
#
_entry.id   AF-A0A4Q4V2T4-F1
#
_cell.length_a   1.000
_cell.length_b   1.000
_cell.length_c   1.000
_cell.angle_alpha   90.00
_cell.angle_beta   90.00
_cell.angle_gamma   90.00
#
_symmetry.space_group_name_H-M   'P 1'
#
loop_
_entity.id
_entity.type
_entity.pdbx_description
1 polymer ?
#
loop_
_entity_poly.entity_id
_entity_poly.type
_entity_poly.pdbx_seq_one_letter_code
_entity_poly.pdbx_strand_id
1 'polypeptide(L)'
;MAQAADPPISPSTQTSTATVQRKKFATPPVKVACLSCRAARTRCNGERPCASNEELPQDPLLIENYIEPGAGLRSLPDIWQDSDAIYDNLFKGSLDDALVDAKVPMVRTYGGNNGAVLNAYYIWIHPYFPILPPPKYALTADQVVPLLESQSDKLEEPCSAISCAISAILALIPCPEDRNPLDPDAVAWRRKYSQFLAKSALESVESEDERPESSVEPSKALEDSDDDVSREKFHPDVPVELESIVTLNLLSVYEYAQRGNLKKMRARADSALMNAMNQSLHTQSNVEDEYSEARCRVWWMTYICVSQASIVNNACLYS
;
A
#
# COMPACT_ATOMS: atom_id res chain seq x y z
N MET A 1 -38.07 -40.26 -26.87
CA MET A 1 -37.84 -41.72 -26.91
C MET A 1 -36.77 -41.94 -27.96
N ALA A 2 -35.49 -42.01 -27.59
CA ALA A 2 -34.74 -43.16 -27.09
C ALA A 2 -33.61 -43.39 -28.13
N GLN A 3 -32.42 -42.84 -27.87
CA GLN A 3 -31.27 -43.50 -27.23
C GLN A 3 -30.35 -44.16 -28.27
N ALA A 4 -29.25 -43.46 -28.55
CA ALA A 4 -28.02 -44.03 -29.09
C ALA A 4 -27.24 -44.71 -27.96
N ALA A 5 -26.70 -45.90 -28.22
CA ALA A 5 -25.84 -46.63 -27.30
C ALA A 5 -24.63 -47.16 -28.07
N ASP A 6 -23.44 -46.67 -27.68
CA ASP A 6 -22.13 -47.14 -28.10
C ASP A 6 -21.75 -48.48 -27.40
N PRO A 7 -20.90 -49.32 -28.01
CA PRO A 7 -20.40 -50.55 -27.40
C PRO A 7 -19.17 -50.33 -26.50
N PRO A 8 -18.89 -51.22 -25.52
CA PRO A 8 -17.91 -50.99 -24.47
C PRO A 8 -16.47 -51.38 -24.86
N ILE A 9 -15.52 -50.57 -24.37
CA ILE A 9 -14.07 -50.74 -24.46
C ILE A 9 -13.57 -51.61 -23.29
N SER A 10 -12.71 -52.57 -23.59
CA SER A 10 -12.03 -53.46 -22.65
C SER A 10 -10.79 -52.80 -22.02
N PRO A 11 -10.49 -52.99 -20.72
CA PRO A 11 -9.21 -52.59 -20.15
C PRO A 11 -8.39 -53.80 -19.68
N SER A 12 -7.20 -53.96 -20.24
CA SER A 12 -6.06 -54.60 -19.57
C SER A 12 -4.81 -54.01 -20.20
N THR A 13 -3.82 -53.52 -19.44
CA THR A 13 -2.72 -54.37 -19.00
C THR A 13 -1.68 -53.56 -18.21
N GLN A 14 -1.10 -54.22 -17.19
CA GLN A 14 0.23 -54.03 -16.57
C GLN A 14 0.43 -53.02 -15.41
N THR A 15 0.28 -53.61 -14.23
CA THR A 15 0.93 -53.36 -12.95
C THR A 15 2.46 -53.51 -13.05
N SER A 16 3.22 -52.52 -12.56
CA SER A 16 4.63 -52.66 -12.21
C SER A 16 4.82 -52.33 -10.72
N THR A 17 5.24 -53.34 -9.96
CA THR A 17 5.47 -53.33 -8.52
C THR A 17 6.79 -52.62 -8.16
N ALA A 18 6.72 -51.57 -7.34
CA ALA A 18 7.87 -51.01 -6.64
C ALA A 18 7.70 -51.19 -5.12
N THR A 19 8.59 -51.96 -4.51
CA THR A 19 8.63 -52.26 -3.07
C THR A 19 9.07 -51.04 -2.26
N VAL A 20 8.19 -50.52 -1.42
CA VAL A 20 8.48 -49.43 -0.47
C VAL A 20 9.22 -49.98 0.75
N GLN A 21 10.49 -49.58 0.92
CA GLN A 21 11.23 -49.80 2.16
C GLN A 21 10.58 -48.98 3.29
N ARG A 22 10.02 -49.67 4.30
CA ARG A 22 9.42 -49.06 5.48
C ARG A 22 10.50 -48.37 6.33
N LYS A 23 10.58 -47.04 6.26
CA LYS A 23 11.28 -46.23 7.27
C LYS A 23 10.61 -46.47 8.63
N LYS A 24 11.39 -46.93 9.61
CA LYS A 24 10.94 -47.13 11.00
C LYS A 24 10.31 -45.84 11.49
N PHE A 25 9.04 -45.91 11.89
CA PHE A 25 8.28 -44.77 12.39
C PHE A 25 8.99 -44.12 13.58
N ALA A 26 9.14 -42.80 13.53
CA ALA A 26 9.63 -42.02 14.66
C ALA A 26 8.67 -42.17 15.84
N THR A 27 9.22 -42.39 17.03
CA THR A 27 8.48 -42.40 18.29
C THR A 27 7.64 -41.12 18.42
N PRO A 28 6.37 -41.23 18.84
CA PRO A 28 5.49 -40.07 18.98
C PRO A 28 6.07 -39.07 19.98
N PRO A 29 5.85 -37.75 19.78
CA PRO A 29 6.38 -36.73 20.66
C PRO A 29 5.83 -36.89 22.07
N VAL A 30 6.71 -36.74 23.07
CA VAL A 30 6.30 -36.68 24.48
C VAL A 30 5.37 -35.49 24.71
N LYS A 31 4.34 -35.70 25.53
CA LYS A 31 3.32 -34.68 25.83
C LYS A 31 3.90 -33.42 26.50
N VAL A 32 5.04 -33.54 27.21
CA VAL A 32 5.79 -32.42 27.80
C VAL A 32 7.30 -32.73 27.78
N ALA A 33 8.12 -31.80 27.30
CA ALA A 33 9.58 -31.90 27.36
C ALA A 33 10.12 -31.51 28.75
N CYS A 34 11.23 -32.10 29.20
CA CYS A 34 11.88 -31.69 30.45
C CYS A 34 12.48 -30.27 30.31
N LEU A 35 12.79 -29.63 31.45
CA LEU A 35 13.30 -28.26 31.48
C LEU A 35 14.61 -28.10 30.68
N SER A 36 15.54 -29.05 30.77
CA SER A 36 16.81 -29.02 30.03
C SER A 36 16.60 -29.02 28.52
N CYS A 37 15.80 -29.96 27.99
CA CYS A 37 15.48 -30.02 26.56
C CYS A 37 14.69 -28.79 26.08
N ARG A 38 13.83 -28.25 26.95
CA ARG A 38 13.07 -27.03 26.65
C ARG A 38 13.99 -25.82 26.52
N ALA A 39 14.96 -25.68 27.41
CA ALA A 39 15.96 -24.61 27.37
C ALA A 39 16.89 -24.75 26.15
N ALA A 40 17.35 -25.96 25.85
CA ALA A 40 18.25 -26.25 24.74
C ALA A 40 17.57 -26.29 23.36
N ARG A 41 16.23 -26.18 23.29
CA ARG A 41 15.42 -26.34 22.06
C ARG A 41 15.70 -27.66 21.30
N THR A 42 16.03 -28.72 22.03
CA THR A 42 16.30 -30.06 21.48
C THR A 42 15.16 -31.04 21.76
N ARG A 43 15.10 -32.14 20.98
CA ARG A 43 14.03 -33.13 21.09
C ARG A 43 14.18 -33.96 22.36
N CYS A 44 13.16 -33.93 23.23
CA CYS A 44 13.12 -34.75 24.45
C CYS A 44 12.73 -36.20 24.13
N ASN A 45 13.48 -37.17 24.66
CA ASN A 45 13.20 -38.60 24.52
C ASN A 45 12.21 -39.15 25.57
N GLY A 46 11.92 -38.40 26.64
CA GLY A 46 10.92 -38.79 27.65
C GLY A 46 11.37 -39.80 28.70
N GLU A 47 12.61 -40.27 28.63
CA GLU A 47 13.18 -41.21 29.58
C GLU A 47 13.72 -40.47 30.83
N ARG A 48 13.84 -41.19 31.96
CA ARG A 48 14.44 -40.68 33.20
C ARG A 48 15.61 -41.58 33.59
N PRO A 49 16.87 -41.11 33.56
CA PRO A 49 17.32 -39.78 33.12
C PRO A 49 17.18 -39.58 31.60
N CYS A 50 16.91 -38.34 31.15
CA CYS A 50 16.80 -38.04 29.73
C CYS A 50 18.19 -38.01 29.09
N ALA A 51 18.34 -38.58 27.89
CA ALA A 51 19.66 -38.82 27.27
C ALA A 51 20.43 -37.53 26.91
N SER A 52 19.79 -36.36 26.96
CA SER A 52 20.40 -35.05 26.74
C SER A 52 20.72 -34.28 28.03
N ASN A 53 20.65 -34.92 29.19
CA ASN A 53 21.22 -34.38 30.42
C ASN A 53 22.72 -34.73 30.46
N GLU A 54 23.56 -33.85 29.92
CA GLU A 54 24.89 -33.70 30.52
C GLU A 54 24.69 -32.93 31.82
N GLU A 55 25.02 -33.57 32.93
CA GLU A 55 24.93 -33.00 34.28
C GLU A 55 25.87 -31.79 34.38
N LEU A 56 25.29 -30.62 34.66
CA LEU A 56 26.08 -29.47 35.11
C LEU A 56 26.70 -29.83 36.48
N PRO A 57 28.01 -29.63 36.70
CA PRO A 57 28.64 -29.88 37.99
C PRO A 57 27.96 -29.03 39.08
N GLN A 58 27.29 -29.67 40.04
CA GLN A 58 26.78 -29.01 41.23
C GLN A 58 27.87 -29.03 42.31
N ASP A 59 28.74 -28.02 42.28
CA ASP A 59 29.46 -27.66 43.50
C ASP A 59 28.46 -26.97 44.44
N PRO A 60 28.29 -27.45 45.70
CA PRO A 60 27.38 -26.83 46.64
C PRO A 60 27.84 -25.41 46.96
N LEU A 61 26.98 -24.42 46.69
CA LEU A 61 27.24 -23.01 46.99
C LEU A 61 27.30 -22.80 48.50
N LEU A 62 28.50 -22.86 49.08
CA LEU A 62 28.75 -22.46 50.46
C LEU A 62 28.56 -20.95 50.60
N ILE A 63 27.44 -20.59 51.22
CA ILE A 63 26.96 -19.22 51.43
C ILE A 63 27.97 -18.38 52.24
N GLU A 64 28.78 -19.00 53.11
CA GLU A 64 29.88 -18.34 53.82
C GLU A 64 30.86 -17.57 52.90
N ASN A 65 31.02 -17.97 51.63
CA ASN A 65 31.95 -17.33 50.70
C ASN A 65 31.46 -15.99 50.11
N TYR A 66 30.28 -15.49 50.49
CA TYR A 66 29.63 -14.32 49.89
C TYR A 66 29.28 -13.22 50.90
N ILE A 67 29.80 -13.29 52.13
CA ILE A 67 29.39 -12.41 53.24
C ILE A 67 30.46 -11.34 53.57
N GLU A 68 31.61 -11.32 52.89
CA GLU A 68 32.62 -10.25 53.07
C GLU A 68 32.52 -9.16 51.98
N PRO A 69 32.80 -7.87 52.30
CA PRO A 69 32.83 -6.80 51.31
C PRO A 69 33.91 -7.07 50.24
N GLY A 70 33.49 -7.38 49.01
CA GLY A 70 34.39 -7.76 47.90
C GLY A 70 34.47 -9.28 47.63
N ALA A 71 33.75 -10.11 48.40
CA ALA A 71 33.70 -11.56 48.20
C ALA A 71 32.84 -11.91 46.97
N GLY A 72 33.52 -12.14 45.85
CA GLY A 72 32.95 -12.49 44.55
C GLY A 72 33.82 -12.08 43.37
N LEU A 73 34.76 -11.14 43.59
CA LEU A 73 35.73 -10.73 42.58
C LEU A 73 37.01 -11.55 42.72
N ARG A 74 36.99 -12.78 42.21
CA ARG A 74 38.26 -13.41 41.81
C ARG A 74 38.81 -12.60 40.66
N SER A 75 40.05 -12.13 40.79
CA SER A 75 40.82 -11.60 39.68
C SER A 75 40.87 -12.67 38.60
N LEU A 76 40.08 -12.46 37.53
CA LEU A 76 40.22 -13.24 36.32
C LEU A 76 41.69 -13.06 35.87
N PRO A 77 42.41 -14.13 35.53
CA PRO A 77 43.67 -13.95 34.81
C PRO A 77 43.35 -13.07 33.59
N ASP A 78 44.27 -12.19 33.22
CA ASP A 78 44.22 -11.41 31.96
C ASP A 78 44.13 -12.38 30.78
N ILE A 79 42.92 -12.88 30.50
CA ILE A 79 42.60 -13.80 29.41
C ILE A 79 42.19 -12.99 28.18
N TRP A 80 41.85 -11.72 28.35
CA TRP A 80 41.36 -10.86 27.28
C TRP A 80 42.32 -9.71 27.10
N GLN A 81 43.45 -9.99 26.48
CA GLN A 81 44.44 -8.97 26.07
C GLN A 81 43.90 -8.04 24.97
N ASP A 82 42.60 -8.09 24.67
CA ASP A 82 41.96 -7.31 23.64
C ASP A 82 40.46 -7.18 23.91
N SER A 83 40.09 -6.63 25.07
CA SER A 83 38.68 -6.29 25.37
C SER A 83 38.07 -5.43 24.26
N ASP A 84 38.90 -4.55 23.69
CA ASP A 84 38.53 -3.68 22.59
C ASP A 84 38.19 -4.47 21.32
N ALA A 85 38.88 -5.57 21.02
CA ALA A 85 38.54 -6.47 19.91
C ALA A 85 37.24 -7.26 20.14
N ILE A 86 36.88 -7.56 21.39
CA ILE A 86 35.60 -8.22 21.70
C ILE A 86 34.45 -7.24 21.54
N TYR A 87 34.60 -6.01 22.05
CA TYR A 87 33.61 -4.95 21.84
C TYR A 87 33.48 -4.64 20.35
N ASP A 88 34.59 -4.56 19.62
CA ASP A 88 34.58 -4.39 18.18
C ASP A 88 33.86 -5.53 17.46
N ASN A 89 34.08 -6.81 17.81
CA ASN A 89 33.38 -7.92 17.15
C ASN A 89 31.92 -8.08 17.58
N LEU A 90 31.59 -7.76 18.84
CA LEU A 90 30.23 -7.83 19.37
C LEU A 90 29.33 -6.72 18.80
N PHE A 91 29.90 -5.55 18.49
CA PHE A 91 29.19 -4.44 17.83
C PHE A 91 29.37 -4.40 16.30
N LYS A 92 30.50 -4.89 15.72
CA LYS A 92 30.68 -5.01 14.25
C LYS A 92 29.83 -6.11 13.63
N GLY A 93 29.66 -7.25 14.31
CA GLY A 93 28.81 -8.34 13.83
C GLY A 93 27.31 -8.00 13.77
N SER A 94 26.90 -6.90 14.42
CA SER A 94 25.55 -6.35 14.34
C SER A 94 25.46 -5.18 13.35
N LEU A 95 26.57 -4.45 13.13
CA LEU A 95 26.61 -3.35 12.17
C LEU A 95 26.55 -3.83 10.72
N ASP A 96 27.20 -4.93 10.35
CA ASP A 96 27.17 -5.39 8.95
C ASP A 96 25.82 -5.98 8.52
N ASP A 97 25.00 -6.50 9.45
CA ASP A 97 23.61 -6.91 9.17
C ASP A 97 22.61 -5.73 9.34
N ALA A 98 22.97 -4.72 10.15
CA ALA A 98 22.19 -3.48 10.31
C ALA A 98 22.46 -2.42 9.22
N LEU A 99 23.57 -2.50 8.49
CA LEU A 99 23.92 -1.54 7.42
C LEU A 99 23.34 -1.93 6.05
N VAL A 100 22.88 -3.17 5.87
CA VAL A 100 22.09 -3.59 4.67
C VAL A 100 20.57 -3.47 4.88
N ASP A 101 20.10 -3.31 6.12
CA ASP A 101 18.71 -3.00 6.46
C ASP A 101 18.58 -1.53 6.90
N ALA A 102 19.09 -0.61 6.08
CA ALA A 102 18.69 0.78 6.21
C ALA A 102 17.16 0.84 5.98
N LYS A 103 16.41 0.86 7.08
CA LYS A 103 14.95 1.04 7.12
C LYS A 103 14.63 2.42 6.56
N VAL A 104 14.61 2.55 5.24
CA VAL A 104 14.24 3.79 4.59
C VAL A 104 12.76 3.70 4.25
N PRO A 105 11.90 4.50 4.90
CA PRO A 105 10.50 4.62 4.53
C PRO A 105 10.36 4.82 3.01
N MET A 106 9.43 4.11 2.40
CA MET A 106 9.19 4.18 0.97
C MET A 106 7.73 4.36 0.65
N VAL A 107 7.46 4.95 -0.51
CA VAL A 107 6.11 5.18 -1.01
C VAL A 107 6.02 4.76 -2.46
N ARG A 108 4.84 4.27 -2.86
CA ARG A 108 4.63 3.88 -4.25
C ARG A 108 4.45 5.11 -5.13
N THR A 109 5.11 5.08 -6.28
CA THR A 109 4.97 6.08 -7.34
C THR A 109 4.93 5.37 -8.70
N TYR A 110 4.75 6.12 -9.78
CA TYR A 110 4.68 5.59 -11.15
C TYR A 110 5.54 6.39 -12.13
N GLY A 111 6.57 7.11 -11.64
CA GLY A 111 7.55 7.86 -12.45
C GLY A 111 6.92 8.84 -13.45
N GLY A 112 5.89 9.57 -13.02
CA GLY A 112 5.19 10.55 -13.86
C GLY A 112 4.42 10.01 -15.08
N ASN A 113 4.29 8.70 -15.24
CA ASN A 113 3.66 8.11 -16.42
C ASN A 113 2.14 7.97 -16.24
N ASN A 114 1.36 8.79 -16.96
CA ASN A 114 -0.10 8.75 -16.94
C ASN A 114 -0.68 7.37 -17.27
N GLY A 115 -0.07 6.62 -18.19
CA GLY A 115 -0.50 5.27 -18.54
C GLY A 115 -0.33 4.27 -17.39
N ALA A 116 0.78 4.37 -16.64
CA ALA A 116 1.03 3.54 -15.47
C ALA A 116 0.07 3.90 -14.31
N VAL A 117 -0.16 5.20 -14.08
CA VAL A 117 -1.14 5.69 -13.09
C VAL A 117 -2.55 5.25 -13.44
N LEU A 118 -2.94 5.32 -14.72
CA LEU A 118 -4.25 4.87 -15.20
C LEU A 118 -4.42 3.35 -15.05
N ASN A 119 -3.40 2.56 -15.38
CA ASN A 119 -3.41 1.11 -15.14
C ASN A 119 -3.61 0.79 -13.65
N ALA A 120 -2.89 1.50 -12.77
CA ALA A 120 -3.02 1.34 -11.33
C ALA A 120 -4.38 1.79 -10.78
N TYR A 121 -5.00 2.84 -11.35
CA TYR A 121 -6.37 3.23 -11.04
C TYR A 121 -7.34 2.06 -11.29
N TYR A 122 -7.24 1.39 -12.44
CA TYR A 122 -8.12 0.26 -12.75
C TYR A 122 -7.93 -0.95 -11.82
N ILE A 123 -6.70 -1.17 -11.34
CA ILE A 123 -6.39 -2.25 -10.40
C ILE A 123 -6.94 -1.94 -9.00
N TRP A 124 -6.64 -0.76 -8.47
CA TRP A 124 -6.78 -0.48 -7.03
C TRP A 124 -7.99 0.38 -6.67
N ILE A 125 -8.46 1.24 -7.57
CA ILE A 125 -9.46 2.27 -7.27
C ILE A 125 -10.78 1.98 -7.97
N HIS A 126 -10.76 1.66 -9.27
CA HIS A 126 -11.96 1.44 -10.08
C HIS A 126 -12.95 0.42 -9.47
N PRO A 127 -12.53 -0.69 -8.82
CA PRO A 127 -13.48 -1.60 -8.16
C PRO A 127 -14.36 -0.95 -7.07
N TYR A 128 -13.92 0.16 -6.51
CA TYR A 128 -14.61 0.89 -5.43
C TYR A 128 -15.12 2.26 -5.86
N PHE A 129 -14.48 2.88 -6.85
CA PHE A 129 -14.78 4.22 -7.34
C PHE A 129 -14.69 4.28 -8.88
N PRO A 130 -15.67 3.68 -9.60
CA PRO A 130 -15.64 3.51 -11.06
C PRO A 130 -16.08 4.76 -11.84
N ILE A 131 -15.45 5.90 -11.56
CA ILE A 131 -15.74 7.19 -12.19
C ILE A 131 -15.24 7.31 -13.64
N LEU A 132 -14.16 6.61 -13.99
CA LEU A 132 -13.67 6.58 -15.38
C LEU A 132 -14.38 5.47 -16.17
N PRO A 133 -14.47 5.59 -17.51
CA PRO A 133 -14.93 4.51 -18.38
C PRO A 133 -14.11 3.23 -18.20
N PRO A 134 -14.67 2.06 -18.58
CA PRO A 134 -13.94 0.79 -18.53
C PRO A 134 -12.62 0.83 -19.33
N PRO A 135 -11.61 0.04 -18.95
CA PRO A 135 -10.34 0.05 -19.65
C PRO A 135 -10.49 -0.45 -21.09
N LYS A 136 -9.98 0.31 -22.07
CA LYS A 136 -9.92 -0.12 -23.48
C LYS A 136 -8.97 -1.29 -23.71
N TYR A 137 -7.90 -1.33 -22.93
CA TYR A 137 -6.81 -2.28 -23.08
C TYR A 137 -6.79 -3.24 -21.90
N ALA A 138 -6.28 -4.45 -22.13
CA ALA A 138 -6.06 -5.39 -21.05
C ALA A 138 -5.14 -4.78 -19.99
N LEU A 139 -5.50 -4.97 -18.72
CA LEU A 139 -4.69 -4.49 -17.61
C LEU A 139 -3.33 -5.20 -17.61
N THR A 140 -2.29 -4.43 -17.34
CA THR A 140 -0.93 -4.94 -17.12
C THR A 140 -0.64 -5.06 -15.62
N ALA A 141 0.42 -5.78 -15.25
CA ALA A 141 0.86 -5.84 -13.86
C ALA A 141 1.15 -4.44 -13.30
N ASP A 142 1.02 -4.28 -11.99
CA ASP A 142 1.24 -3.00 -11.31
C ASP A 142 2.70 -2.53 -11.50
N GLN A 143 2.90 -1.34 -12.08
CA GLN A 143 4.21 -0.81 -12.50
C GLN A 143 4.76 0.15 -11.45
N VAL A 144 4.91 -0.34 -10.21
CA VAL A 144 5.32 0.48 -9.06
C VAL A 144 6.78 0.88 -9.18
N VAL A 145 7.06 2.15 -8.93
CA VAL A 145 8.40 2.71 -8.74
C VAL A 145 8.51 3.19 -7.29
N PRO A 146 9.27 2.50 -6.41
CA PRO A 146 9.42 2.91 -5.02
C PRO A 146 10.19 4.22 -4.89
N LEU A 147 9.62 5.20 -4.20
CA LEU A 147 10.29 6.44 -3.80
C LEU A 147 10.67 6.37 -2.33
N LEU A 148 11.98 6.36 -2.08
CA LEU A 148 12.55 6.40 -0.73
C LEU A 148 12.43 7.81 -0.15
N GLU A 149 12.20 7.94 1.16
CA GLU A 149 12.17 9.24 1.84
C GLU A 149 13.47 10.02 1.66
N SER A 150 14.62 9.32 1.64
CA SER A 150 15.93 9.93 1.36
C SER A 150 16.07 10.54 -0.04
N GLN A 151 15.12 10.25 -0.94
CA GLN A 151 15.06 10.78 -2.31
C GLN A 151 13.97 11.86 -2.44
N SER A 152 13.53 12.48 -1.33
CA SER A 152 12.55 13.56 -1.35
C SER A 152 12.94 14.76 -2.22
N ASP A 153 14.21 14.93 -2.53
CA ASP A 153 14.66 16.02 -3.42
C ASP A 153 14.34 15.75 -4.89
N LYS A 154 13.95 14.51 -5.23
CA LYS A 154 13.50 14.09 -6.58
C LYS A 154 11.97 14.06 -6.71
N LEU A 155 11.25 14.82 -5.88
CA LEU A 155 9.81 14.97 -6.06
C LEU A 155 9.55 15.53 -7.47
N GLU A 156 9.10 14.69 -8.38
CA GLU A 156 8.74 15.11 -9.73
C GLU A 156 7.56 16.10 -9.69
N GLU A 157 7.64 17.11 -10.55
CA GLU A 157 6.59 18.13 -10.75
C GLU A 157 5.25 17.49 -11.12
N PRO A 158 4.12 18.20 -10.89
CA PRO A 158 2.79 17.61 -10.99
C PRO A 158 2.53 17.05 -12.38
N CYS A 159 2.09 15.79 -12.42
CA CYS A 159 1.30 15.28 -13.54
C CYS A 159 -0.05 16.01 -13.60
N SER A 160 -0.87 15.72 -14.60
CA SER A 160 -2.25 16.22 -14.68
C SER A 160 -2.99 16.13 -13.33
N ALA A 161 -3.89 17.09 -13.05
CA ALA A 161 -4.58 17.17 -11.76
C ALA A 161 -5.19 15.82 -11.32
N ILE A 162 -5.79 15.10 -12.27
CA ILE A 162 -6.36 13.77 -12.08
C ILE A 162 -5.30 12.71 -11.75
N SER A 163 -4.15 12.72 -12.44
CA SER A 163 -3.03 11.81 -12.21
C SER A 163 -2.45 12.03 -10.80
N CYS A 164 -2.34 13.29 -10.37
CA CYS A 164 -1.93 13.63 -9.01
C CYS A 164 -2.94 13.15 -7.95
N ALA A 165 -4.25 13.32 -8.18
CA ALA A 165 -5.28 12.85 -7.24
C ALA A 165 -5.34 11.33 -7.13
N ILE A 166 -5.22 10.61 -8.26
CA ILE A 166 -5.12 9.15 -8.27
C ILE A 166 -3.85 8.72 -7.53
N SER A 167 -2.71 9.34 -7.85
CA SER A 167 -1.42 9.04 -7.21
C SER A 167 -1.45 9.30 -5.70
N ALA A 168 -2.17 10.32 -5.24
CA ALA A 168 -2.36 10.59 -3.82
C ALA A 168 -3.05 9.44 -3.09
N ILE A 169 -4.09 8.84 -3.70
CA ILE A 169 -4.77 7.66 -3.13
C ILE A 169 -3.84 6.44 -3.20
N LEU A 170 -3.19 6.21 -4.34
CA LEU A 170 -2.30 5.07 -4.54
C LEU A 170 -1.11 5.09 -3.58
N ALA A 171 -0.49 6.25 -3.33
CA ALA A 171 0.64 6.42 -2.42
C ALA A 171 0.40 5.85 -1.01
N LEU A 172 -0.87 5.75 -0.58
CA LEU A 172 -1.22 5.19 0.73
C LEU A 172 -1.20 3.66 0.78
N ILE A 173 -1.18 2.99 -0.36
CA ILE A 173 -1.11 1.53 -0.44
C ILE A 173 0.39 1.15 -0.38
N PRO A 174 0.83 0.17 0.44
CA PRO A 174 2.26 -0.08 0.64
C PRO A 174 2.96 -0.64 -0.60
N CYS A 175 4.24 -0.33 -0.81
CA CYS A 175 4.99 -0.91 -1.93
C CYS A 175 5.09 -2.44 -1.77
N PRO A 176 5.07 -3.21 -2.86
CA PRO A 176 5.32 -4.66 -2.81
C PRO A 176 6.67 -5.03 -2.17
N GLU A 177 7.67 -4.15 -2.32
CA GLU A 177 9.04 -4.33 -1.81
C GLU A 177 9.17 -3.96 -0.33
N ASP A 178 8.16 -3.31 0.26
CA ASP A 178 8.18 -2.88 1.65
C ASP A 178 7.99 -4.07 2.59
N ARG A 179 9.05 -4.42 3.32
CA ARG A 179 9.07 -5.53 4.27
C ARG A 179 8.30 -5.22 5.56
N ASN A 180 8.15 -3.95 5.92
CA ASN A 180 7.51 -3.54 7.17
C ASN A 180 6.55 -2.36 6.95
N PRO A 181 5.46 -2.54 6.19
CA PRO A 181 4.58 -1.45 5.80
C PRO A 181 3.79 -0.85 6.97
N LEU A 182 3.69 -1.55 8.11
CA LEU A 182 3.00 -1.06 9.30
C LEU A 182 3.91 -0.24 10.22
N ASP A 183 5.19 -0.10 9.87
CA ASP A 183 6.12 0.75 10.59
C ASP A 183 5.59 2.20 10.66
N PRO A 184 5.63 2.85 11.84
CA PRO A 184 5.09 4.20 11.98
C PRO A 184 5.76 5.21 11.04
N ASP A 185 7.05 5.06 10.75
CA ASP A 185 7.77 5.99 9.86
C ASP A 185 7.37 5.73 8.40
N ALA A 186 7.22 4.47 7.99
CA ALA A 186 6.69 4.10 6.67
C ALA A 186 5.25 4.61 6.45
N VAL A 187 4.39 4.51 7.47
CA VAL A 187 3.02 5.05 7.43
C VAL A 187 3.04 6.58 7.39
N ALA A 188 3.88 7.23 8.20
CA ALA A 188 4.01 8.68 8.23
C ALA A 188 4.51 9.23 6.88
N TRP A 189 5.51 8.59 6.29
CA TRP A 189 6.04 8.97 4.99
C TRP A 189 4.99 8.86 3.88
N ARG A 190 4.29 7.72 3.78
CA ARG A 190 3.20 7.54 2.79
C ARG A 190 2.11 8.59 2.93
N ARG A 191 1.71 8.92 4.16
CA ARG A 191 0.72 9.99 4.43
C ARG A 191 1.22 11.37 4.05
N LYS A 192 2.48 11.70 4.37
CA LYS A 192 3.10 12.99 4.04
C LYS A 192 3.17 13.18 2.52
N TYR A 193 3.64 12.17 1.79
CA TYR A 193 3.74 12.23 0.33
C TYR A 193 2.37 12.23 -0.35
N SER A 194 1.44 11.40 0.10
CA SER A 194 0.04 11.42 -0.36
C SER A 194 -0.62 12.78 -0.17
N GLN A 195 -0.39 13.44 0.98
CA GLN A 195 -0.88 14.79 1.21
C GLN A 195 -0.24 15.84 0.30
N PHE A 196 1.04 15.70 -0.02
CA PHE A 196 1.70 16.57 -1.00
C PHE A 196 1.00 16.46 -2.36
N LEU A 197 0.83 15.25 -2.89
CA LEU A 197 0.15 15.00 -4.16
C LEU A 197 -1.30 15.52 -4.17
N ALA A 198 -2.05 15.31 -3.08
CA ALA A 198 -3.43 15.80 -2.97
C ALA A 198 -3.53 17.34 -2.97
N LYS A 199 -2.49 18.04 -2.47
CA LYS A 199 -2.42 19.50 -2.55
C LYS A 199 -2.06 19.95 -3.96
N SER A 200 -1.05 19.33 -4.57
CA SER A 200 -0.63 19.62 -5.94
C SER A 200 -1.76 19.37 -6.94
N ALA A 201 -2.57 18.33 -6.74
CA ALA A 201 -3.76 18.08 -7.55
C ALA A 201 -4.79 19.22 -7.46
N LEU A 202 -5.02 19.77 -6.26
CA LEU A 202 -5.96 20.86 -6.06
C LEU A 202 -5.45 22.17 -6.67
N GLU A 203 -4.18 22.49 -6.44
CA GLU A 203 -3.51 23.64 -7.04
C GLU A 203 -3.55 23.57 -8.56
N SER A 204 -3.33 22.38 -9.15
CA SER A 204 -3.45 22.17 -10.59
C SER A 204 -4.87 22.41 -11.12
N VAL A 205 -5.93 22.08 -10.37
CA VAL A 205 -7.31 22.40 -10.77
C VAL A 205 -7.54 23.91 -10.72
N GLU A 206 -7.08 24.57 -9.66
CA GLU A 206 -7.24 26.02 -9.50
C GLU A 206 -6.49 26.79 -10.61
N SER A 207 -5.28 26.35 -10.95
CA SER A 207 -4.51 26.93 -12.07
C SER A 207 -5.10 26.65 -13.46
N GLU A 208 -5.82 25.53 -13.65
CA GLU A 208 -6.53 25.24 -14.90
C GLU A 208 -7.73 26.17 -15.12
N ASP A 209 -8.39 26.60 -14.04
CA ASP A 209 -9.50 27.55 -14.09
C ASP A 209 -9.03 29.02 -14.21
N GLU A 210 -7.74 29.31 -14.02
CA GLU A 210 -7.18 30.66 -14.14
C GLU A 210 -7.09 31.10 -15.61
N ARG A 211 -7.77 32.20 -15.96
CA ARG A 211 -7.62 32.86 -17.26
C ARG A 211 -6.40 33.80 -17.23
N PRO A 212 -5.26 33.47 -17.87
CA PRO A 212 -4.05 34.30 -17.81
C PRO A 212 -4.28 35.71 -18.39
N GLU A 213 -5.10 35.80 -19.44
CA GLU A 213 -5.57 37.06 -20.05
C GLU A 213 -6.22 38.01 -19.01
N SER A 214 -6.87 37.47 -17.97
CA SER A 214 -7.54 38.28 -16.93
C SER A 214 -6.57 39.13 -16.12
N SER A 215 -5.31 38.71 -15.99
CA SER A 215 -4.29 39.43 -15.21
C SER A 215 -3.61 40.54 -16.02
N VAL A 216 -3.63 40.43 -17.36
CA VAL A 216 -2.91 41.34 -18.26
C VAL A 216 -3.87 42.31 -18.95
N GLU A 217 -4.99 41.80 -19.47
CA GLU A 217 -5.97 42.57 -20.25
C GLU A 217 -7.40 42.05 -19.98
N PRO A 218 -8.10 42.60 -18.95
CA PRO A 218 -9.40 42.09 -18.51
C PRO A 218 -10.48 42.10 -19.60
N SER A 219 -10.38 43.00 -20.59
CA SER A 219 -11.31 43.04 -21.73
C SER A 219 -11.21 41.80 -22.61
N LYS A 220 -10.01 41.26 -22.83
CA LYS A 220 -9.80 40.03 -23.60
C LYS A 220 -10.26 38.79 -22.84
N ALA A 221 -10.14 38.78 -21.52
CA ALA A 221 -10.66 37.69 -20.69
C ALA A 221 -12.20 37.55 -20.75
N LEU A 222 -12.91 38.57 -21.24
CA LEU A 222 -14.34 38.58 -21.49
C LEU A 222 -14.72 38.19 -22.93
N GLU A 223 -13.75 38.10 -23.83
CA GLU A 223 -13.97 37.60 -25.19
C GLU A 223 -14.05 36.06 -25.10
N ASP A 224 -15.20 35.47 -25.44
CA ASP A 224 -15.42 34.00 -25.52
C ASP A 224 -14.66 33.42 -26.72
N SER A 225 -13.34 33.62 -26.79
CA SER A 225 -12.50 32.68 -27.53
C SER A 225 -12.43 31.43 -26.66
N ASP A 226 -13.27 30.45 -26.98
CA ASP A 226 -13.07 29.05 -26.59
C ASP A 226 -11.72 28.61 -27.19
N ASP A 227 -10.63 29.05 -26.57
CA ASP A 227 -9.30 28.53 -26.82
C ASP A 227 -9.33 27.10 -26.30
N ASP A 228 -9.61 26.20 -27.24
CA ASP A 228 -9.60 24.75 -27.11
C ASP A 228 -8.44 24.38 -26.18
N VAL A 229 -8.75 23.90 -24.97
CA VAL A 229 -7.74 23.61 -23.96
C VAL A 229 -6.88 22.49 -24.51
N SER A 230 -5.76 22.85 -25.15
CA SER A 230 -4.83 21.96 -25.87
C SER A 230 -3.97 21.13 -24.90
N ARG A 231 -4.60 20.62 -23.85
CA ARG A 231 -3.99 19.72 -22.88
C ARG A 231 -4.20 18.28 -23.32
N GLU A 232 -3.16 17.47 -23.12
CA GLU A 232 -3.25 16.03 -23.32
C GLU A 232 -4.27 15.40 -22.34
N LYS A 233 -5.22 14.64 -22.90
CA LYS A 233 -6.21 13.89 -22.12
C LYS A 233 -5.52 12.82 -21.28
N PHE A 234 -5.87 12.73 -20.00
CA PHE A 234 -5.43 11.65 -19.14
C PHE A 234 -6.04 10.30 -19.55
N HIS A 235 -7.30 10.30 -19.97
CA HIS A 235 -8.00 9.10 -20.46
C HIS A 235 -8.59 9.36 -21.85
N PRO A 236 -8.41 8.45 -22.83
CA PRO A 236 -8.82 8.68 -24.23
C PRO A 236 -10.32 8.93 -24.41
N ASP A 237 -11.18 8.29 -23.61
CA ASP A 237 -12.64 8.50 -23.63
C ASP A 237 -13.15 9.47 -22.56
N VAL A 238 -12.28 10.29 -21.97
CA VAL A 238 -12.72 11.34 -21.07
C VAL A 238 -12.29 12.68 -21.68
N PRO A 239 -13.25 13.57 -21.97
CA PRO A 239 -12.92 14.88 -22.49
C PRO A 239 -12.32 15.73 -21.33
N VAL A 240 -11.43 16.66 -21.67
CA VAL A 240 -10.55 17.36 -20.70
C VAL A 240 -11.38 18.14 -19.67
N GLU A 241 -12.54 18.65 -20.09
CA GLU A 241 -13.47 19.45 -19.29
C GLU A 241 -14.05 18.66 -18.11
N LEU A 242 -14.05 17.32 -18.17
CA LEU A 242 -14.51 16.47 -17.08
C LEU A 242 -13.40 16.13 -16.08
N GLU A 243 -12.13 16.32 -16.41
CA GLU A 243 -11.01 15.90 -15.56
C GLU A 243 -10.98 16.63 -14.22
N SER A 244 -11.33 17.92 -14.20
CA SER A 244 -11.42 18.71 -12.96
C SER A 244 -12.52 18.18 -12.03
N ILE A 245 -13.68 17.84 -12.59
CA ILE A 245 -14.80 17.23 -11.85
C ILE A 245 -14.39 15.86 -11.28
N VAL A 246 -13.70 15.04 -12.07
CA VAL A 246 -13.18 13.74 -11.62
C VAL A 246 -12.17 13.92 -10.49
N THR A 247 -11.26 14.88 -10.63
CA THR A 247 -10.24 15.21 -9.63
C THR A 247 -10.87 15.63 -8.30
N LEU A 248 -11.83 16.55 -8.33
CA LEU A 248 -12.55 17.01 -7.13
C LEU A 248 -13.28 15.87 -6.42
N ASN A 249 -13.89 14.97 -7.18
CA ASN A 249 -14.54 13.77 -6.66
C ASN A 249 -13.55 12.81 -5.97
N LEU A 250 -12.42 12.50 -6.61
CA LEU A 250 -11.36 11.68 -6.03
C LEU A 250 -10.81 12.31 -4.74
N LEU A 251 -10.57 13.62 -4.75
CA LEU A 251 -10.10 14.36 -3.59
C LEU A 251 -11.15 14.42 -2.47
N SER A 252 -12.45 14.44 -2.79
CA SER A 252 -13.53 14.35 -1.79
C SER A 252 -13.45 13.01 -1.04
N VAL A 253 -13.33 11.90 -1.76
CA VAL A 253 -13.15 10.55 -1.17
C VAL A 253 -11.87 10.47 -0.35
N TYR A 254 -10.77 11.03 -0.85
CA TYR A 254 -9.50 11.10 -0.14
C TYR A 254 -9.63 11.82 1.21
N GLU A 255 -10.30 12.97 1.27
CA GLU A 255 -10.49 13.72 2.51
C GLU A 255 -11.36 12.99 3.51
N TYR A 256 -12.35 12.24 3.04
CA TYR A 256 -13.17 11.40 3.89
C TYR A 256 -12.36 10.23 4.45
N ALA A 257 -11.83 9.37 3.58
CA ALA A 257 -11.26 8.09 3.96
C ALA A 257 -9.92 8.22 4.71
N GLN A 258 -9.13 9.25 4.39
CA GLN A 258 -7.73 9.34 4.83
C GLN A 258 -7.50 10.47 5.81
N ARG A 259 -8.21 11.59 5.64
CA ARG A 259 -8.05 12.78 6.48
C ARG A 259 -9.12 12.92 7.57
N GLY A 260 -10.26 12.24 7.42
CA GLY A 260 -11.43 12.44 8.27
C GLY A 260 -11.96 13.89 8.22
N ASN A 261 -11.60 14.66 7.19
CA ASN A 261 -11.92 16.08 7.12
C ASN A 261 -13.24 16.29 6.37
N LEU A 262 -14.34 16.12 7.09
CA LEU A 262 -15.69 16.18 6.52
C LEU A 262 -16.02 17.53 5.88
N LYS A 263 -15.49 18.63 6.43
CA LYS A 263 -15.67 19.98 5.85
C LYS A 263 -15.04 20.07 4.47
N LYS A 264 -13.81 19.56 4.33
CA LYS A 264 -13.07 19.52 3.07
C LYS A 264 -13.64 18.52 2.06
N MET A 265 -14.12 17.37 2.54
CA MET A 265 -14.86 16.39 1.73
C MET A 265 -16.07 17.06 1.07
N ARG A 266 -16.91 17.72 1.89
CA ARG A 266 -18.10 18.43 1.41
C ARG A 266 -17.75 19.53 0.42
N ALA A 267 -16.84 20.43 0.78
CA ALA A 267 -16.49 21.56 -0.07
C ALA A 267 -16.07 21.11 -1.48
N ARG A 268 -15.30 20.01 -1.58
CA ARG A 268 -14.90 19.44 -2.86
C ARG A 268 -16.05 18.76 -3.61
N ALA A 269 -16.93 18.04 -2.92
CA ALA A 269 -18.10 17.43 -3.54
C ALA A 269 -19.08 18.49 -4.09
N ASP A 270 -19.30 19.58 -3.32
CA ASP A 270 -20.17 20.69 -3.73
C ASP A 270 -19.57 21.43 -4.95
N SER A 271 -18.26 21.67 -4.96
CA SER A 271 -17.57 22.24 -6.11
C SER A 271 -17.67 21.33 -7.35
N ALA A 272 -17.47 20.02 -7.20
CA ALA A 272 -17.65 19.06 -8.29
C ALA A 272 -19.09 19.08 -8.84
N LEU A 273 -20.09 19.19 -7.95
CA LEU A 273 -21.50 19.27 -8.34
C LEU A 273 -21.81 20.53 -9.14
N MET A 274 -21.32 21.68 -8.68
CA MET A 274 -21.51 22.96 -9.38
C MET A 274 -20.89 22.90 -10.78
N ASN A 275 -19.67 22.38 -10.90
CA ASN A 275 -18.99 22.23 -12.20
C ASN A 275 -19.77 21.26 -13.13
N ALA A 276 -20.26 20.14 -12.60
CA ALA A 276 -21.09 19.19 -13.36
C ALA A 276 -22.45 19.79 -13.79
N MET A 277 -23.07 20.62 -12.96
CA MET A 277 -24.31 21.33 -13.28
C MET A 277 -24.09 22.39 -14.35
N ASN A 278 -22.99 23.14 -14.28
CA ASN A 278 -22.62 24.14 -15.28
C ASN A 278 -22.43 23.51 -16.67
N GLN A 279 -21.86 22.31 -16.73
CA GLN A 279 -21.76 21.53 -17.97
C GLN A 279 -23.05 20.77 -18.35
N SER A 280 -24.14 20.95 -17.60
CA SER A 280 -25.44 20.32 -17.83
C SER A 280 -25.41 18.78 -17.87
N LEU A 281 -24.47 18.14 -17.18
CA LEU A 281 -24.34 16.67 -17.19
C LEU A 281 -25.61 15.96 -16.68
N HIS A 282 -26.37 16.64 -15.83
CA HIS A 282 -27.62 16.16 -15.24
C HIS A 282 -28.80 16.04 -16.23
N THR A 283 -28.72 16.65 -17.41
CA THR A 283 -29.79 16.62 -18.43
C THR A 283 -29.37 15.91 -19.72
N GLN A 284 -28.08 15.60 -19.88
CA GLN A 284 -27.50 15.10 -21.12
C GLN A 284 -27.66 13.58 -21.35
N SER A 285 -28.67 12.93 -20.75
CA SER A 285 -28.88 11.49 -20.88
C SER A 285 -29.18 10.99 -22.31
N ASN A 286 -29.54 11.91 -23.22
CA ASN A 286 -30.05 11.57 -24.56
C ASN A 286 -29.03 11.81 -25.68
N VAL A 287 -27.82 12.27 -25.37
CA VAL A 287 -26.76 12.52 -26.36
C VAL A 287 -25.83 11.30 -26.39
N GLU A 288 -26.04 10.43 -27.37
CA GLU A 288 -25.15 9.30 -27.65
C GLU A 288 -23.98 9.75 -28.53
N ASP A 289 -22.86 10.07 -27.89
CA ASP A 289 -21.57 10.32 -28.53
C ASP A 289 -20.47 9.47 -27.86
N GLU A 290 -19.22 9.64 -28.32
CA GLU A 290 -18.05 8.91 -27.80
C GLU A 290 -17.76 9.15 -26.30
N TYR A 291 -18.27 10.24 -25.70
CA TYR A 291 -18.05 10.60 -24.29
C TYR A 291 -19.30 10.38 -23.42
N SER A 292 -20.38 9.83 -23.97
CA SER A 292 -21.65 9.59 -23.26
C SER A 292 -21.49 8.75 -21.99
N GLU A 293 -20.71 7.67 -22.06
CA GLU A 293 -20.35 6.81 -20.91
C GLU A 293 -19.60 7.61 -19.84
N ALA A 294 -18.62 8.43 -20.23
CA ALA A 294 -17.84 9.25 -19.31
C ALA A 294 -18.70 10.28 -18.59
N ARG A 295 -19.53 11.04 -19.33
CA ARG A 295 -20.48 11.99 -18.75
C ARG A 295 -21.42 11.33 -17.75
N CYS A 296 -21.97 10.17 -18.11
CA CYS A 296 -22.88 9.41 -17.26
C CYS A 296 -22.19 8.99 -15.94
N ARG A 297 -20.99 8.41 -16.02
CA ARG A 297 -20.23 7.99 -14.83
C ARG A 297 -19.85 9.16 -13.95
N VAL A 298 -19.33 10.24 -14.53
CA VAL A 298 -18.94 11.45 -13.80
C VAL A 298 -20.15 12.04 -13.08
N TRP A 299 -21.30 12.15 -13.75
CA TRP A 299 -22.54 12.63 -13.12
C TRP A 299 -22.96 11.76 -11.92
N TRP A 300 -23.12 10.44 -12.13
CA TRP A 300 -23.60 9.55 -11.08
C TRP A 300 -22.63 9.43 -9.91
N MET A 301 -21.32 9.40 -10.17
CA MET A 301 -20.33 9.39 -9.11
C MET A 301 -20.30 10.72 -8.34
N THR A 302 -20.47 11.86 -9.02
CA THR A 302 -20.63 13.17 -8.36
C THR A 302 -21.84 13.19 -7.45
N TYR A 303 -22.98 12.71 -7.93
CA TYR A 303 -24.20 12.58 -7.13
C TYR A 303 -24.01 11.69 -5.89
N ILE A 304 -23.32 10.56 -6.04
CA ILE A 304 -22.97 9.66 -4.93
C ILE A 304 -22.09 10.39 -3.91
N CYS A 305 -21.02 11.07 -4.33
CA CYS A 305 -20.12 11.80 -3.44
C CYS A 305 -20.84 12.87 -2.62
N VAL A 306 -21.73 13.66 -3.24
CA VAL A 306 -22.53 14.69 -2.55
C VAL A 306 -23.51 14.06 -1.56
N SER A 307 -24.15 12.96 -1.97
CA SER A 307 -25.06 12.21 -1.09
C SER A 307 -24.33 11.68 0.14
N GLN A 308 -23.14 11.08 -0.06
CA GLN A 308 -22.29 10.61 1.03
C GLN A 308 -21.84 11.75 1.95
N ALA A 309 -21.38 12.88 1.40
CA ALA A 309 -20.99 14.05 2.18
C ALA A 309 -22.14 14.60 3.04
N SER A 310 -23.37 14.58 2.50
CA SER A 310 -24.57 15.01 3.21
C SER A 310 -24.92 14.07 4.36
N ILE A 311 -24.89 12.75 4.13
CA ILE A 311 -25.18 11.73 5.16
C ILE A 311 -24.18 11.83 6.31
N VAL A 312 -22.88 11.83 6.00
CA VAL A 312 -21.82 11.80 7.01
C VAL A 312 -21.83 13.07 7.86
N ASN A 313 -22.09 14.23 7.26
CA ASN A 313 -22.17 15.46 8.03
C ASN A 313 -23.41 15.52 8.93
N ASN A 314 -24.56 15.01 8.49
CA ASN A 314 -25.74 14.96 9.34
C ASN A 314 -25.53 13.99 10.51
N ALA A 315 -24.89 12.85 10.29
CA ALA A 315 -24.56 11.90 11.36
C ALA A 315 -23.65 12.53 12.45
N CYS A 316 -22.68 13.35 12.05
CA CYS A 316 -21.78 14.04 12.99
C CYS A 316 -22.46 15.14 13.83
N LEU A 317 -23.62 15.65 13.42
CA LEU A 317 -24.41 16.61 14.22
C LEU A 317 -25.22 15.93 15.33
N TYR A 318 -25.40 14.61 15.27
CA TYR A 318 -26.15 13.82 16.26
C TYR A 318 -25.24 13.03 17.23
N SER A 319 -23.92 13.18 17.12
CA SER A 319 -22.91 12.55 18.00
C SER A 319 -22.22 13.59 18.87
#